data_AF-A0A2M8A5D8-F1
#
_entry.id   AF-A0A2M8A5D8-F1
#
_cell.length_a   1.000
_cell.length_b   1.000
_cell.length_c   1.000
_cell.angle_alpha   90.00
_cell.angle_beta   90.00
_cell.angle_gamma   90.00
#
_symmetry.space_group_name_H-M   'P 1'
#
loop_
_entity.id
_entity.type
_entity.pdbx_description
1 polymer ?
#
loop_
_entity_poly.entity_id
_entity_poly.type
_entity_poly.pdbx_seq_one_letter_code
_entity_poly.pdbx_strand_id
1 'polypeptide(L)'
;MVIYAQNEQAVGMNNYKMDEIIRRVADTVAGIPGRWQFVVKDRIMIAITDANANRMRIISPIAELSQIDEDLKTKALTANFHTVLDAKYAISDDYIWSIFVHPLRELTEAQLEDAIKQVYYAGATFGTIYTSTDLYFPGSAGQKAEEMQKKKLEEEKELPLKKKSKF
;
A
#
# COMPACT_ATOMS: atom_id res chain seq x y z
N MET A 1 8.75 33.34 -37.43
CA MET A 1 8.64 31.87 -37.56
C MET A 1 10.00 31.26 -37.27
N VAL A 2 10.22 30.79 -36.05
CA VAL A 2 10.91 29.53 -35.77
C VAL A 2 10.20 28.99 -34.53
N ILE A 3 9.41 27.95 -34.77
CA ILE A 3 8.64 27.23 -33.78
C ILE A 3 9.67 26.37 -33.04
N TYR A 4 9.80 26.53 -31.72
CA TYR A 4 10.53 25.54 -30.93
C TYR A 4 9.72 24.25 -30.99
N ALA A 5 10.23 23.30 -31.76
CA ALA A 5 9.67 21.96 -31.89
C ALA A 5 9.69 21.30 -30.52
N GLN A 6 8.51 21.20 -29.90
CA GLN A 6 8.21 20.21 -28.87
C GLN A 6 8.31 18.83 -29.54
N ASN A 7 9.39 18.10 -29.31
CA ASN A 7 9.42 16.68 -29.63
C ASN A 7 10.44 15.93 -28.77
N GLU A 8 10.12 15.76 -27.49
CA GLU A 8 10.58 14.59 -26.74
C GLU A 8 9.34 13.76 -26.43
N GLN A 9 9.03 12.83 -27.33
CA GLN A 9 8.17 11.69 -27.01
C GLN A 9 8.88 10.92 -25.90
N ALA A 10 8.50 11.15 -24.64
CA ALA A 10 9.06 10.42 -23.51
C ALA A 10 8.71 8.94 -23.64
N VAL A 11 9.65 8.13 -24.13
CA VAL A 11 9.55 6.67 -24.12
C VAL A 11 9.78 6.23 -22.68
N GLY A 12 8.71 6.12 -21.90
CA GLY A 12 8.72 5.63 -20.53
C GLY A 12 8.21 6.64 -19.49
N MET A 13 7.94 6.15 -18.28
CA MET A 13 7.49 6.99 -17.18
C MET A 13 8.61 7.90 -16.66
N ASN A 14 8.22 9.11 -16.25
CA ASN A 14 9.11 10.11 -15.67
C ASN A 14 8.42 10.79 -14.48
N ASN A 15 9.17 11.62 -13.75
CA ASN A 15 8.67 12.24 -12.53
C ASN A 15 7.49 13.19 -12.77
N TYR A 16 7.43 13.90 -13.89
CA TYR A 16 6.32 14.81 -14.18
C TYR A 16 5.03 14.04 -14.48
N LYS A 17 5.14 12.96 -15.26
CA LYS A 17 4.01 12.08 -15.56
C LYS A 17 3.51 11.34 -14.31
N MET A 18 4.44 10.90 -13.45
CA MET A 18 4.10 10.31 -12.15
C MET A 18 3.42 11.33 -11.22
N ASP A 19 3.84 12.60 -11.22
CA ASP A 19 3.21 13.67 -10.44
C ASP A 19 1.74 13.89 -10.86
N GLU A 20 1.46 13.95 -12.16
CA GLU A 20 0.10 14.09 -12.70
C GLU A 20 -0.81 12.95 -12.21
N ILE A 21 -0.32 11.70 -12.32
CA ILE A 21 -1.09 10.52 -11.94
C ILE A 21 -1.32 10.49 -10.43
N ILE A 22 -0.30 10.75 -9.61
CA ILE A 22 -0.42 10.79 -8.14
C ILE A 22 -1.47 11.83 -7.73
N ARG A 23 -1.44 13.04 -8.31
CA ARG A 23 -2.42 14.09 -8.01
C ARG A 23 -3.84 13.76 -8.46
N ARG A 24 -3.99 12.89 -9.45
CA ARG A 24 -5.31 12.41 -9.90
C ARG A 24 -5.92 11.39 -8.94
N VAL A 25 -5.11 10.52 -8.34
CA VAL A 25 -5.60 9.37 -7.54
C VAL A 25 -5.59 9.61 -6.03
N ALA A 26 -4.81 10.57 -5.54
CA ALA A 26 -4.66 10.84 -4.12
C ALA A 26 -5.60 11.94 -3.63
N ASP A 27 -6.02 11.84 -2.37
CA ASP A 27 -6.89 12.81 -1.71
C ASP A 27 -6.16 14.13 -1.43
N THR A 28 -4.90 14.02 -1.00
CA THR A 28 -3.99 15.14 -0.78
C THR A 28 -2.59 14.77 -1.24
N VAL A 29 -1.85 15.74 -1.77
CA VAL A 29 -0.47 15.55 -2.24
C VAL A 29 0.38 16.75 -1.85
N ALA A 30 1.51 16.47 -1.21
CA ALA A 30 2.58 17.41 -0.92
C ALA A 30 3.90 16.90 -1.55
N GLY A 31 4.83 17.83 -1.77
CA GLY A 31 6.13 17.54 -2.36
C GLY A 31 6.24 17.98 -3.82
N ILE A 32 7.27 17.45 -4.49
CA ILE A 32 7.72 17.86 -5.83
C ILE A 32 8.00 16.63 -6.69
N PRO A 33 8.06 16.77 -8.03
CA PRO A 33 8.42 15.67 -8.91
C PRO A 33 9.67 14.91 -8.46
N GLY A 34 9.48 13.63 -8.14
CA GLY A 34 10.48 12.67 -7.67
C GLY A 34 10.46 12.40 -6.16
N ARG A 35 9.72 13.20 -5.38
CA ARG A 35 9.52 13.03 -3.93
C ARG A 35 8.14 13.54 -3.53
N TRP A 36 7.23 12.62 -3.27
CA TRP A 36 5.85 12.92 -2.89
C TRP A 36 5.49 12.31 -1.57
N GLN A 37 4.68 13.03 -0.81
CA GLN A 37 3.91 12.50 0.30
C GLN A 37 2.45 12.76 0.02
N PHE A 38 1.62 11.73 0.08
CA PHE A 38 0.22 11.82 -0.30
C PHE A 38 -0.66 10.91 0.54
N VAL A 39 -1.96 11.17 0.53
CA VAL A 39 -2.95 10.38 1.29
C VAL A 39 -3.89 9.68 0.32
N VAL A 40 -4.17 8.41 0.59
CA VAL A 40 -5.19 7.62 -0.10
C VAL A 40 -6.02 6.93 0.96
N LYS A 41 -7.32 7.26 1.06
CA LYS A 41 -8.26 6.67 2.03
C LYS A 41 -7.67 6.68 3.46
N ASP A 42 -7.28 7.86 3.92
CA ASP A 42 -6.68 8.13 5.24
C ASP A 42 -5.31 7.48 5.52
N ARG A 43 -4.71 6.79 4.54
CA ARG A 43 -3.37 6.22 4.67
C ARG A 43 -2.31 7.11 4.04
N ILE A 44 -1.30 7.47 4.83
CA ILE A 44 -0.13 8.21 4.36
C ILE A 44 0.74 7.29 3.50
N MET A 45 1.12 7.81 2.33
CA MET A 45 2.03 7.18 1.39
C MET A 45 3.16 8.14 1.01
N ILE A 46 4.30 7.55 0.68
CA ILE A 46 5.48 8.29 0.24
C ILE A 46 5.96 7.64 -1.06
N ALA A 47 6.09 8.42 -2.13
CA ALA A 47 6.72 8.00 -3.36
C ALA A 47 8.07 8.70 -3.53
N ILE A 48 9.11 7.93 -3.85
CA ILE A 48 10.47 8.44 -4.05
C ILE A 48 11.04 7.80 -5.30
N THR A 49 11.67 8.61 -6.15
CA THR A 49 12.34 8.14 -7.35
C THR A 49 13.82 8.50 -7.33
N ASP A 50 14.62 7.64 -7.95
CA ASP A 50 15.96 7.93 -8.42
C ASP A 50 15.98 7.72 -9.95
N ALA A 51 15.84 8.81 -10.69
CA ALA A 51 15.78 8.76 -12.16
C ALA A 51 17.12 8.34 -12.78
N ASN A 52 18.24 8.58 -12.09
CA ASN A 52 19.58 8.18 -12.54
C ASN A 52 19.76 6.67 -12.40
N ALA A 53 19.42 6.13 -11.23
CA ALA A 53 19.46 4.69 -10.95
C ALA A 53 18.29 3.89 -11.56
N ASN A 54 17.35 4.57 -12.22
CA ASN A 54 16.12 4.02 -12.77
C ASN A 54 15.30 3.24 -11.73
N ARG A 55 14.98 3.88 -10.60
CA ARG A 55 14.25 3.25 -9.50
C ARG A 55 13.13 4.16 -9.00
N MET A 56 12.00 3.55 -8.68
CA MET A 56 10.94 4.16 -7.89
C MET A 56 10.62 3.26 -6.71
N ARG A 57 10.20 3.86 -5.59
CA ARG A 57 9.54 3.16 -4.49
C ARG A 57 8.30 3.92 -4.05
N ILE A 58 7.24 3.19 -3.74
CA ILE A 58 6.08 3.70 -2.99
C ILE A 58 6.08 2.94 -1.67
N ILE A 59 6.02 3.68 -0.57
CA ILE A 59 6.05 3.12 0.78
C ILE A 59 4.93 3.71 1.63
N SER A 60 4.42 2.92 2.58
CA SER A 60 3.48 3.37 3.60
C SER A 60 3.84 2.73 4.94
N PRO A 61 3.95 3.53 6.02
CA PRO A 61 4.19 2.97 7.35
C PRO A 61 2.95 2.18 7.79
N ILE A 62 3.15 1.05 8.46
CA ILE A 62 2.07 0.21 8.97
C ILE A 62 1.97 0.34 10.49
N ALA A 63 3.05 0.03 11.21
CA ALA A 63 3.07 0.04 12.68
C ALA A 63 4.52 0.07 13.20
N GLU A 64 4.68 0.47 14.46
CA GLU A 64 5.96 0.40 15.16
C GLU A 64 6.34 -1.06 15.39
N LEU A 65 7.62 -1.39 15.21
CA LEU A 65 8.14 -2.73 15.42
C LEU A 65 7.96 -3.21 16.87
N SER A 66 7.91 -2.29 17.82
CA SER A 66 7.61 -2.54 19.24
C SER A 66 6.23 -3.17 19.47
N GLN A 67 5.29 -2.99 18.52
CA GLN A 67 3.93 -3.51 18.56
C GLN A 67 3.78 -4.83 17.79
N ILE A 68 4.86 -5.34 17.18
CA ILE A 68 4.82 -6.50 16.28
C ILE A 68 5.59 -7.66 16.92
N ASP A 69 4.85 -8.71 17.28
CA ASP A 69 5.42 -9.96 17.76
C ASP A 69 6.05 -10.81 16.63
N GLU A 70 6.75 -11.87 17.01
CA GLU A 70 7.42 -12.76 16.05
C GLU A 70 6.45 -13.54 15.15
N ASP A 71 5.21 -13.80 15.60
CA ASP A 71 4.19 -14.48 14.79
C ASP A 71 3.71 -13.57 13.65
N LEU A 72 3.45 -12.30 13.95
CA LEU A 72 3.09 -11.29 12.96
C LEU A 72 4.23 -11.07 11.94
N LYS A 73 5.49 -11.05 12.38
CA LYS A 73 6.66 -10.97 11.48
C LYS A 73 6.74 -12.19 10.55
N THR A 74 6.59 -13.38 11.11
CA THR A 74 6.64 -14.65 10.35
C THR A 74 5.52 -14.70 9.31
N LYS A 75 4.30 -14.29 9.69
CA LYS A 75 3.16 -14.17 8.76
C LYS A 75 3.42 -13.15 7.66
N ALA A 76 3.97 -11.98 7.98
CA ALA A 76 4.33 -10.97 7.00
C ALA A 76 5.36 -11.48 5.99
N LEU A 77 6.43 -12.13 6.46
CA LEU A 77 7.45 -12.72 5.60
C LEU A 77 6.91 -13.86 4.72
N THR A 78 6.01 -14.68 5.29
CA THR A 78 5.34 -15.74 4.53
C THR A 78 4.42 -15.16 3.46
N ALA A 79 3.68 -14.10 3.80
CA ALA A 79 2.79 -13.40 2.89
C ALA A 79 3.54 -12.74 1.73
N ASN A 80 4.75 -12.22 1.95
CA ASN A 80 5.62 -11.70 0.88
C ASN A 80 5.90 -12.73 -0.22
N PHE A 81 5.90 -14.03 0.13
CA PHE A 81 6.10 -15.11 -0.84
C PHE A 81 4.80 -15.52 -1.54
N HIS A 82 3.65 -15.45 -0.85
CA HIS A 82 2.40 -16.04 -1.34
C HIS A 82 1.35 -15.04 -1.83
N THR A 83 1.09 -13.95 -1.08
CA THR A 83 -0.18 -13.20 -1.17
C THR A 83 -0.03 -11.70 -1.39
N VAL A 84 1.16 -11.12 -1.15
CA VAL A 84 1.40 -9.67 -1.27
C VAL A 84 1.85 -9.27 -2.69
N LEU A 85 1.92 -10.24 -3.61
CA LEU A 85 2.26 -10.06 -5.03
C LEU A 85 3.57 -9.26 -5.21
N ASP A 86 3.49 -8.09 -5.84
CA ASP A 86 4.63 -7.24 -6.15
C ASP A 86 5.02 -6.33 -4.98
N ALA A 87 4.07 -6.01 -4.10
CA ALA A 87 4.35 -5.34 -2.83
C ALA A 87 5.03 -6.29 -1.84
N LYS A 88 5.68 -5.70 -0.83
CA LYS A 88 6.38 -6.42 0.24
C LYS A 88 6.20 -5.73 1.57
N TYR A 89 6.29 -6.49 2.64
CA TYR A 89 6.55 -5.99 3.99
C TYR A 89 8.06 -5.90 4.23
N ALA A 90 8.51 -4.76 4.74
CA ALA A 90 9.90 -4.52 5.09
C ALA A 90 10.01 -3.78 6.43
N ILE A 91 11.11 -3.97 7.15
CA ILE A 91 11.38 -3.28 8.42
C ILE A 91 12.48 -2.24 8.17
N SER A 92 12.25 -1.01 8.60
CA SER A 92 13.22 0.09 8.59
C SER A 92 12.84 1.11 9.65
N ASP A 93 13.84 1.71 10.29
CA ASP A 93 13.65 2.82 11.25
C ASP A 93 12.64 2.51 12.37
N ASP A 94 12.68 1.29 12.91
CA ASP A 94 11.76 0.78 13.94
C ASP A 94 10.28 0.72 13.54
N TYR A 95 9.98 0.78 12.25
CA TYR A 95 8.63 0.54 11.69
C TYR A 95 8.63 -0.63 10.72
N ILE A 96 7.49 -1.31 10.65
CA ILE A 96 7.15 -2.17 9.51
C ILE A 96 6.43 -1.33 8.45
N TRP A 97 6.82 -1.54 7.19
CA TRP A 97 6.41 -0.79 6.03
C TRP A 97 5.77 -1.71 5.00
N SER A 98 4.75 -1.21 4.32
CA SER A 98 4.34 -1.70 3.01
C SER A 98 5.18 -1.00 1.95
N ILE A 99 5.77 -1.75 1.02
CA ILE A 99 6.66 -1.21 -0.01
C ILE A 99 6.39 -1.86 -1.37
N PHE A 100 6.40 -1.04 -2.42
CA PHE A 100 6.47 -1.48 -3.81
C PHE A 100 7.67 -0.82 -4.48
N VAL A 101 8.48 -1.60 -5.20
CA VAL A 101 9.71 -1.12 -5.88
C VAL A 101 9.67 -1.54 -7.34
N HIS A 102 9.96 -0.62 -8.24
CA HIS A 102 9.98 -0.89 -9.68
C HIS A 102 10.99 0.00 -10.41
N PRO A 103 11.50 -0.40 -11.58
CA PRO A 103 12.21 0.50 -12.47
C PRO A 103 11.33 1.67 -12.94
N LEU A 104 11.84 2.91 -12.90
CA LEU A 104 11.01 4.09 -13.18
C LEU A 104 10.59 4.14 -14.65
N ARG A 105 11.51 3.96 -15.59
CA ARG A 105 11.26 4.17 -17.03
C ARG A 105 10.28 3.14 -17.60
N GLU A 106 10.30 1.93 -17.07
CA GLU A 106 9.51 0.79 -17.47
C GLU A 106 8.12 0.78 -16.81
N LEU A 107 7.89 1.64 -15.80
CA LEU A 107 6.61 1.73 -15.13
C LEU A 107 5.55 2.29 -16.09
N THR A 108 4.46 1.57 -16.27
CA THR A 108 3.29 2.10 -16.99
C THR A 108 2.36 2.85 -16.05
N GLU A 109 1.45 3.66 -16.60
CA GLU A 109 0.45 4.37 -15.79
C GLU A 109 -0.43 3.40 -15.00
N ALA A 110 -0.88 2.32 -15.66
CA ALA A 110 -1.71 1.30 -15.01
C ALA A 110 -0.96 0.59 -13.88
N GLN A 111 0.34 0.29 -14.05
CA GLN A 111 1.17 -0.29 -12.99
C GLN A 111 1.39 0.70 -11.84
N LEU A 112 1.49 1.99 -12.09
CA LEU A 112 1.60 2.99 -11.02
C LEU A 112 0.33 3.03 -10.17
N GLU A 113 -0.84 3.07 -10.81
CA GLU A 113 -2.12 3.02 -10.10
C GLU A 113 -2.30 1.70 -9.33
N ASP A 114 -1.91 0.59 -9.93
CA ASP A 114 -1.94 -0.72 -9.27
C ASP A 114 -0.95 -0.79 -8.11
N ALA A 115 0.27 -0.25 -8.25
CA ALA A 115 1.25 -0.18 -7.18
C ALA A 115 0.73 0.59 -5.96
N ILE A 116 0.04 1.71 -6.18
CA ILE A 116 -0.59 2.50 -5.10
C ILE A 116 -1.64 1.65 -4.37
N LYS A 117 -2.47 0.92 -5.11
CA LYS A 117 -3.45 -0.02 -4.51
C LYS A 117 -2.75 -1.13 -3.74
N GLN A 118 -1.70 -1.73 -4.31
CA GLN A 118 -0.95 -2.80 -3.66
C GLN A 118 -0.33 -2.36 -2.35
N VAL A 119 0.30 -1.18 -2.31
CA VAL A 119 0.86 -0.62 -1.08
C VAL A 119 -0.25 -0.33 -0.06
N TYR A 120 -1.38 0.21 -0.52
CA TYR A 120 -2.56 0.46 0.32
C TYR A 120 -3.08 -0.82 0.98
N TYR A 121 -3.41 -1.84 0.18
CA TYR A 121 -4.04 -3.07 0.65
C TYR A 121 -3.09 -3.90 1.52
N ALA A 122 -1.81 -3.96 1.18
CA ALA A 122 -0.82 -4.61 2.03
C ALA A 122 -0.78 -3.94 3.41
N GLY A 123 -0.79 -2.60 3.47
CA GLY A 123 -0.88 -1.89 4.75
C GLY A 123 -2.22 -2.09 5.48
N ALA A 124 -3.33 -2.09 4.76
CA ALA A 124 -4.68 -2.18 5.33
C ALA A 124 -5.04 -3.59 5.84
N THR A 125 -4.47 -4.63 5.23
CA THR A 125 -4.78 -6.04 5.55
C THR A 125 -3.72 -6.67 6.46
N PHE A 126 -2.67 -5.93 6.81
CA PHE A 126 -1.68 -6.36 7.77
C PHE A 126 -2.33 -6.73 9.12
N GLY A 127 -1.93 -7.86 9.70
CA GLY A 127 -2.52 -8.39 10.93
C GLY A 127 -3.84 -9.16 10.74
N THR A 128 -4.35 -9.25 9.51
CA THR A 128 -5.55 -10.02 9.17
C THR A 128 -5.26 -11.06 8.09
N ILE A 129 -5.43 -10.69 6.82
CA ILE A 129 -5.33 -11.58 5.66
C ILE A 129 -4.08 -11.36 4.81
N TYR A 130 -3.31 -10.30 5.07
CA TYR A 130 -2.01 -10.04 4.44
C TYR A 130 -2.01 -10.15 2.90
N THR A 131 -2.87 -9.40 2.22
CA THR A 131 -3.01 -9.36 0.75
C THR A 131 -2.76 -7.95 0.21
N SER A 132 -2.23 -7.85 -1.01
CA SER A 132 -2.05 -6.56 -1.70
C SER A 132 -3.16 -6.24 -2.71
N THR A 133 -4.24 -7.02 -2.76
CA THR A 133 -5.36 -6.74 -3.66
C THR A 133 -6.69 -6.79 -2.94
N ASP A 134 -7.71 -6.14 -3.52
CA ASP A 134 -9.11 -6.34 -3.13
C ASP A 134 -9.59 -7.78 -3.45
N LEU A 135 -8.85 -8.50 -4.29
CA LEU A 135 -9.16 -9.85 -4.72
C LEU A 135 -8.66 -10.86 -3.70
N TYR A 136 -9.62 -11.32 -2.91
CA TYR A 136 -9.48 -12.49 -2.08
C TYR A 136 -9.24 -13.74 -2.93
N PHE A 137 -8.00 -14.22 -3.01
CA PHE A 137 -7.73 -15.55 -3.56
C PHE A 137 -8.17 -16.60 -2.52
N PRO A 138 -9.15 -17.47 -2.81
CA PRO A 138 -9.67 -18.44 -1.87
C PRO A 138 -8.70 -19.64 -1.79
N GLY A 139 -7.54 -19.42 -1.18
CA GLY A 139 -6.74 -20.46 -0.56
C GLY A 139 -7.22 -20.70 0.88
N SER A 140 -6.67 -21.71 1.56
CA SER A 140 -7.03 -22.10 2.95
C SER A 140 -7.00 -20.96 3.99
N ALA A 141 -6.32 -19.85 3.70
CA ALA A 141 -6.36 -18.63 4.50
C ALA A 141 -7.72 -17.92 4.44
N GLY A 142 -8.42 -18.01 3.30
CA GLY A 142 -9.70 -17.35 3.10
C GLY A 142 -10.88 -18.04 3.81
N GLN A 143 -10.80 -19.35 4.01
CA GLN A 143 -11.80 -20.01 4.84
C GLN A 143 -11.70 -19.56 6.31
N LYS A 144 -10.47 -19.33 6.80
CA LYS A 144 -10.23 -18.87 8.17
C LYS A 144 -10.64 -17.42 8.40
N ALA A 145 -10.45 -16.54 7.44
CA ALA A 145 -10.80 -15.12 7.59
C ALA A 145 -12.31 -14.87 7.52
N GLU A 146 -13.04 -15.58 6.65
CA GLU A 146 -14.51 -15.57 6.68
C GLU A 146 -15.06 -16.12 8.00
N GLU A 147 -14.44 -17.18 8.53
CA GLU A 147 -14.83 -17.76 9.82
C GLU A 147 -14.53 -16.81 11.00
N MET A 148 -13.39 -16.11 10.99
CA MET A 148 -13.05 -15.09 12.00
C MET A 148 -13.97 -13.86 11.91
N GLN A 149 -14.32 -13.42 10.70
CA GLN A 149 -15.20 -12.28 10.50
C GLN A 149 -16.63 -12.61 10.95
N LYS A 150 -17.13 -13.80 10.63
CA LYS A 150 -18.43 -14.29 11.13
C LYS A 150 -18.45 -14.41 12.65
N LYS A 151 -17.41 -14.98 13.27
CA LYS A 151 -17.30 -15.07 14.73
C LYS A 151 -17.28 -13.70 15.41
N LYS A 152 -16.54 -12.73 14.89
CA LYS A 152 -16.56 -11.35 15.42
C LYS A 152 -17.94 -10.70 15.30
N LEU A 153 -18.61 -10.87 14.15
CA LEU A 153 -19.97 -10.38 13.92
C LEU A 153 -21.03 -11.05 14.81
N GLU A 154 -20.81 -12.30 15.22
CA GLU A 154 -21.66 -13.03 16.16
C GLU A 154 -21.38 -12.61 17.61
N GLU A 155 -20.11 -12.51 18.01
CA GLU A 155 -19.70 -12.02 19.33
C GLU A 155 -20.20 -10.58 19.60
N GLU A 156 -20.14 -9.71 18.60
CA GLU A 156 -20.61 -8.32 18.69
C GLU A 156 -22.14 -8.22 18.79
N LYS A 157 -22.88 -9.21 18.27
CA LYS A 157 -24.34 -9.35 18.45
C LYS A 157 -24.70 -9.94 19.80
N GLU A 158 -23.82 -10.72 20.42
CA GLU A 158 -24.04 -11.38 21.70
C GLU A 158 -23.68 -10.52 22.93
N LEU A 159 -22.99 -9.38 22.78
CA LEU A 159 -22.76 -8.44 23.89
C LEU A 159 -24.10 -7.83 24.38
N PRO A 160 -24.64 -8.21 25.55
CA PRO A 160 -25.92 -7.71 26.03
C PRO A 160 -25.76 -6.29 26.61
N LEU A 161 -26.80 -5.47 26.44
CA LEU A 161 -27.04 -4.12 26.98
C LEU A 161 -26.92 -3.92 28.52
N LYS A 162 -26.18 -4.75 29.26
CA LYS A 162 -25.97 -4.59 30.71
C LYS A 162 -24.90 -3.52 30.99
N LYS A 163 -25.28 -2.25 30.91
CA LYS A 163 -24.82 -1.12 31.76
C LYS A 163 -25.49 0.20 31.35
N LYS A 164 -26.80 0.31 31.58
CA LYS A 164 -27.45 1.61 31.84
C LYS A 164 -28.40 1.48 33.03
N SER A 165 -27.82 1.53 34.23
CA SER A 165 -28.55 1.92 35.45
C SER A 165 -27.56 2.37 36.51
N LYS A 166 -27.51 3.69 36.69
CA LYS A 166 -27.25 4.47 37.92
C LYS A 166 -26.53 5.77 37.55
N PHE A 167 -27.31 6.78 37.20
CA PHE A 167 -27.28 8.13 37.79
C PHE A 167 -28.72 8.64 37.80
#